data_AF-A0A2M7IVN9-F1
#
_entry.id   AF-A0A2M7IVN9-F1
#
_cell.length_a   1.000
_cell.length_b   1.000
_cell.length_c   1.000
_cell.angle_alpha   90.00
_cell.angle_beta   90.00
_cell.angle_gamma   90.00
#
_symmetry.space_group_name_H-M   'P 1'
#
loop_
_entity.id
_entity.type
_entity.pdbx_description
1 polymer ?
#
loop_
_entity_poly.entity_id
_entity_poly.type
_entity_poly.pdbx_seq_one_letter_code
_entity_poly.pdbx_strand_id
1 'polypeptide(L)'
;RKEKYSQFGTSIKLSLLTLPGAIIGAIAAVKMSNEVFHKVLAIIMIGIIISMMIPASKTVYSDDPNKKISLWTHVSMFFIGFYGGFIQIGVGFLLMAALHYLMKLNLVYVNMHKVFIVLVFTFPALLIFVFTGNVNWGFGLSLAAGNALGAWWAAKISIKKGEGVIKIILFIAIFIMALKLLNVF
;
A
#
# COMPACT_ATOMS: atom_id res chain seq x y z
N ARG A 1 -5.89 15.85 -24.29
CA ARG A 1 -5.56 14.43 -24.63
C ARG A 1 -6.20 13.55 -23.55
N LYS A 2 -7.40 12.99 -23.80
CA LYS A 2 -8.11 12.11 -22.85
C LYS A 2 -7.46 10.73 -22.91
N GLU A 3 -6.46 10.48 -22.07
CA GLU A 3 -5.74 9.20 -22.08
C GLU A 3 -6.62 8.11 -21.45
N LYS A 4 -6.87 7.08 -22.27
CA LYS A 4 -7.72 5.91 -22.00
C LYS A 4 -7.03 4.95 -21.01
N TYR A 5 -6.56 5.42 -19.86
CA TYR A 5 -5.93 4.59 -18.80
C TYR A 5 -6.95 3.84 -17.94
N SER A 6 -7.98 3.29 -18.56
CA SER A 6 -9.13 2.77 -17.84
C SER A 6 -9.16 1.24 -17.95
N GLN A 7 -8.21 0.57 -17.29
CA GLN A 7 -8.26 -0.90 -17.09
C GLN A 7 -9.00 -1.26 -15.79
N PHE A 8 -10.22 -0.74 -15.61
CA PHE A 8 -11.04 -1.03 -14.43
C PHE A 8 -11.37 -2.52 -14.32
N GLY A 9 -11.60 -3.22 -15.44
CA GLY A 9 -11.89 -4.66 -15.42
C GLY A 9 -10.78 -5.49 -14.78
N THR A 10 -9.51 -5.24 -15.13
CA THR A 10 -8.35 -5.90 -14.53
C THR A 10 -8.17 -5.49 -13.07
N SER A 11 -8.40 -4.22 -12.75
CA SER A 11 -8.32 -3.70 -11.38
C SER A 11 -9.33 -4.38 -10.45
N ILE A 12 -10.56 -4.56 -10.92
CA ILE A 12 -11.62 -5.25 -10.16
C ILE A 12 -11.23 -6.71 -9.92
N LYS A 13 -10.78 -7.44 -10.95
CA LYS A 13 -10.34 -8.83 -10.79
C LYS A 13 -9.23 -8.95 -9.75
N LEU A 14 -8.17 -8.15 -9.87
CA LEU A 14 -7.06 -8.16 -8.92
C LEU A 14 -7.52 -7.81 -7.50
N SER A 15 -8.43 -6.85 -7.36
CA SER A 15 -8.97 -6.47 -6.05
C SER A 15 -9.77 -7.61 -5.43
N LEU A 16 -10.64 -8.28 -6.21
CA LEU A 16 -11.40 -9.43 -5.75
C LEU A 16 -10.50 -10.57 -5.24
N LEU A 17 -9.33 -10.76 -5.85
CA LEU A 17 -8.35 -11.74 -5.38
C LEU A 17 -7.73 -11.37 -4.03
N THR A 18 -7.55 -10.08 -3.73
CA THR A 18 -7.01 -9.62 -2.45
C THR A 18 -8.03 -9.64 -1.31
N LEU A 19 -9.33 -9.54 -1.62
CA LEU A 19 -10.41 -9.46 -0.62
C LEU A 19 -10.44 -10.61 0.40
N PRO A 20 -10.46 -11.90 -0.01
CA PRO A 20 -10.52 -12.99 0.97
C PRO A 20 -9.30 -13.00 1.89
N GLY A 21 -8.12 -12.69 1.34
CA GLY A 21 -6.91 -12.51 2.12
C GLY A 21 -7.08 -11.41 3.16
N ALA A 22 -7.50 -10.21 2.74
CA ALA A 22 -7.66 -9.05 3.62
C ALA A 22 -8.68 -9.27 4.74
N ILE A 23 -9.78 -9.95 4.46
CA ILE A 23 -10.78 -10.30 5.49
C ILE A 23 -10.17 -11.25 6.52
N ILE A 24 -9.49 -12.30 6.09
CA ILE A 24 -8.83 -13.25 6.99
C ILE A 24 -7.72 -12.56 7.79
N GLY A 25 -6.95 -11.68 7.15
CA GLY A 25 -5.91 -10.87 7.79
C GLY A 25 -6.47 -9.94 8.87
N ALA A 26 -7.54 -9.21 8.57
CA ALA A 26 -8.18 -8.33 9.54
C ALA A 26 -8.74 -9.11 10.74
N ILE A 27 -9.37 -10.27 10.51
CA ILE A 27 -9.86 -11.14 11.59
C ILE A 27 -8.69 -11.67 12.44
N ALA A 28 -7.59 -12.07 11.81
CA ALA A 28 -6.40 -12.54 12.51
C ALA A 28 -5.78 -11.43 13.37
N ALA A 29 -5.76 -10.19 12.89
CA ALA A 29 -5.26 -9.03 13.63
C ALA A 29 -6.07 -8.78 14.90
N VAL A 30 -7.40 -8.78 14.78
CA VAL A 30 -8.30 -8.54 15.91
C VAL A 30 -8.22 -9.63 16.98
N LYS A 31 -8.01 -10.90 16.58
CA LYS A 31 -7.93 -12.02 17.51
C LYS A 31 -6.58 -12.17 18.20
N MET A 32 -5.57 -11.42 17.78
CA MET A 32 -4.21 -11.53 18.31
C MET A 32 -4.03 -10.73 19.59
N SER A 33 -3.26 -11.26 20.54
CA SER A 33 -2.83 -10.49 21.70
C SER A 33 -1.80 -9.42 21.31
N ASN A 34 -1.77 -8.32 22.05
CA ASN A 34 -0.86 -7.20 21.80
C ASN A 34 0.62 -7.62 21.72
N GLU A 35 1.05 -8.55 22.58
CA GLU A 35 2.44 -9.03 22.58
C GLU A 35 2.82 -9.74 21.28
N VAL A 36 1.95 -10.61 20.77
CA VAL A 36 2.18 -11.33 19.52
C VAL A 36 2.13 -10.33 18.36
N PHE A 37 1.23 -9.35 18.41
CA PHE A 37 1.10 -8.32 17.38
C PHE A 37 2.38 -7.50 17.24
N HIS A 38 2.93 -7.03 18.35
CA HIS A 38 4.19 -6.28 18.35
C HIS A 38 5.35 -7.13 17.82
N LYS A 39 5.45 -8.41 18.21
CA LYS A 39 6.48 -9.33 17.69
C LYS A 39 6.36 -9.56 16.19
N VAL A 40 5.15 -9.82 15.69
CA VAL A 40 4.89 -10.04 14.26
C VAL A 40 5.21 -8.77 13.45
N LEU A 41 4.79 -7.60 13.94
CA LEU A 41 5.09 -6.32 13.32
C LEU A 41 6.61 -6.08 13.24
N ALA A 42 7.35 -6.36 14.32
CA ALA A 42 8.81 -6.22 14.33
C ALA A 42 9.50 -7.14 13.30
N ILE A 43 9.10 -8.40 13.22
CA ILE A 43 9.64 -9.37 12.24
C ILE A 43 9.40 -8.88 10.81
N ILE A 44 8.19 -8.40 10.54
CA ILE A 44 7.80 -7.85 9.23
C ILE A 44 8.64 -6.63 8.87
N MET A 45 8.85 -5.70 9.82
CA MET A 45 9.67 -4.51 9.58
C MET A 45 11.11 -4.87 9.22
N ILE A 46 11.70 -5.85 9.91
CA ILE A 46 13.04 -6.36 9.58
C ILE A 46 13.05 -6.94 8.16
N GLY A 47 12.03 -7.73 7.78
CA GLY A 47 11.89 -8.26 6.43
C GLY A 47 11.82 -7.18 5.36
N ILE A 48 11.09 -6.08 5.61
CA ILE A 48 11.02 -4.93 4.70
C ILE A 48 12.39 -4.27 4.55
N ILE A 49 13.11 -4.03 5.65
CA ILE A 49 14.45 -3.43 5.63
C ILE A 49 15.40 -4.28 4.77
N ILE A 50 15.42 -5.60 4.99
CA ILE A 50 16.24 -6.53 4.21
C ILE A 50 15.84 -6.47 2.74
N SER A 51 14.54 -6.48 2.44
CA SER A 51 14.06 -6.39 1.06
C SER A 51 14.46 -5.08 0.37
N MET A 52 14.58 -3.96 1.09
CA MET A 52 15.01 -2.68 0.52
C MET A 52 16.51 -2.65 0.20
N MET A 53 17.31 -3.51 0.82
CA MET A 53 18.73 -3.66 0.51
C MET A 53 18.98 -4.48 -0.76
N ILE A 54 17.99 -5.22 -1.24
CA ILE A 54 18.08 -6.00 -2.48
C ILE A 54 17.87 -5.04 -3.67
N PRO A 55 18.87 -4.88 -4.57
CA PRO A 55 18.73 -3.99 -5.70
C PRO A 55 17.60 -4.47 -6.63
N ALA A 56 16.67 -3.57 -6.93
CA ALA A 56 15.57 -3.84 -7.85
C ALA A 56 16.13 -4.16 -9.25
N SER A 57 15.94 -5.40 -9.72
CA SER A 57 16.40 -5.78 -11.05
C SER A 57 15.63 -5.00 -12.12
N LYS A 58 16.35 -4.46 -13.12
CA LYS A 58 15.75 -3.81 -14.29
C LYS A 58 15.05 -4.88 -15.12
N THR A 59 13.74 -5.01 -14.96
CA THR A 59 12.95 -6.00 -15.71
C THR A 59 12.45 -5.38 -17.02
N VAL A 60 12.58 -6.12 -18.12
CA VAL A 60 12.12 -5.69 -19.46
C VAL A 60 10.59 -5.74 -19.54
N TYR A 61 10.00 -4.63 -20.00
CA TYR A 61 8.56 -4.37 -20.01
C TYR A 61 7.80 -5.19 -21.06
N SER A 62 6.52 -5.45 -20.79
CA SER A 62 5.57 -5.89 -21.80
C SER A 62 4.23 -5.21 -21.53
N ASP A 63 3.79 -4.33 -22.42
CA ASP A 63 2.54 -3.56 -22.30
C ASP A 63 1.29 -4.39 -22.63
N ASP A 64 1.33 -5.73 -22.56
CA ASP A 64 0.19 -6.58 -22.92
C ASP A 64 -0.88 -6.55 -21.80
N PRO A 65 -2.03 -5.88 -22.03
CA PRO A 65 -3.12 -5.78 -21.05
C PRO A 65 -3.85 -7.11 -20.82
N ASN A 66 -3.69 -8.07 -21.75
CA ASN A 66 -4.40 -9.34 -21.78
C ASN A 66 -3.53 -10.51 -21.30
N LYS A 67 -2.36 -10.23 -20.72
CA LYS A 67 -1.51 -11.26 -20.14
C LYS A 67 -2.31 -12.03 -19.09
N LYS A 68 -2.45 -13.34 -19.29
CA LYS A 68 -3.15 -14.24 -18.35
C LYS A 68 -2.57 -14.07 -16.96
N ILE A 69 -3.44 -13.84 -15.97
CA ILE A 69 -3.06 -13.75 -14.57
C ILE A 69 -2.50 -15.12 -14.16
N SER A 70 -1.20 -15.17 -13.88
CA SER A 70 -0.53 -16.42 -13.50
C SER A 70 -1.04 -16.91 -12.13
N LEU A 71 -0.94 -18.21 -11.88
CA LEU A 71 -1.25 -18.79 -10.58
C LEU A 71 -0.40 -18.16 -9.46
N TRP A 72 0.85 -17.80 -9.76
CA TRP A 72 1.72 -17.04 -8.86
C TRP A 72 1.16 -15.65 -8.52
N THR A 73 0.56 -14.95 -9.50
CA THR A 73 -0.11 -13.67 -9.23
C THR A 73 -1.32 -13.85 -8.33
N HIS A 74 -2.07 -14.95 -8.47
CA HIS A 74 -3.21 -15.22 -7.58
C HIS A 74 -2.77 -15.42 -6.13
N VAL A 75 -1.78 -16.27 -5.93
CA VAL A 75 -1.22 -16.57 -4.61
C VAL A 75 -0.63 -15.29 -3.98
N SER A 76 0.18 -14.53 -4.72
CA SER A 76 0.73 -13.27 -4.23
C SER A 76 -0.35 -12.27 -3.85
N MET A 77 -1.40 -12.10 -4.67
CA MET A 77 -2.50 -11.17 -4.35
C MET A 77 -3.24 -11.57 -3.08
N PHE A 78 -3.49 -12.86 -2.86
CA PHE A 78 -4.10 -13.35 -1.62
C PHE A 78 -3.25 -13.00 -0.39
N PHE A 79 -1.95 -13.32 -0.40
CA PHE A 79 -1.05 -13.04 0.73
C PHE A 79 -0.83 -11.54 0.95
N ILE A 80 -0.76 -10.75 -0.11
CA ILE A 80 -0.67 -9.29 -0.03
C ILE A 80 -1.96 -8.73 0.56
N GLY A 81 -3.12 -9.28 0.18
CA GLY A 81 -4.41 -8.97 0.80
C GLY A 81 -4.40 -9.27 2.28
N PHE A 82 -3.98 -10.48 2.68
CA PHE A 82 -3.85 -10.88 4.09
C PHE A 82 -2.97 -9.92 4.89
N TYR A 83 -1.77 -9.65 4.39
CA TYR A 83 -0.84 -8.71 4.99
C TYR A 83 -1.43 -7.29 5.06
N GLY A 84 -2.16 -6.88 4.01
CA GLY A 84 -2.81 -5.59 3.92
C GLY A 84 -3.97 -5.39 4.87
N GLY A 85 -4.80 -6.41 5.09
CA GLY A 85 -5.86 -6.38 6.10
C GLY A 85 -5.33 -6.52 7.53
N PHE A 86 -4.16 -7.13 7.71
CA PHE A 86 -3.57 -7.39 9.03
C PHE A 86 -2.81 -6.18 9.60
N ILE A 87 -1.79 -5.67 8.88
CA ILE A 87 -0.91 -4.60 9.37
C ILE A 87 -0.99 -3.33 8.50
N GLN A 88 -1.27 -3.47 7.21
CA GLN A 88 -1.36 -2.37 6.24
C GLN A 88 -0.09 -1.51 6.02
N ILE A 89 0.97 -1.70 6.80
CA ILE A 89 2.25 -0.98 6.67
C ILE A 89 3.02 -1.47 5.44
N GLY A 90 3.32 -0.57 4.50
CA GLY A 90 4.18 -0.88 3.36
C GLY A 90 3.56 -1.79 2.28
N VAL A 91 2.27 -2.12 2.38
CA VAL A 91 1.54 -2.98 1.40
C VAL A 91 1.63 -2.42 -0.01
N GLY A 92 1.66 -1.09 -0.14
CA GLY A 92 1.81 -0.44 -1.44
C GLY A 92 3.07 -0.89 -2.17
N PHE A 93 4.19 -1.06 -1.47
CA PHE A 93 5.44 -1.53 -2.07
C PHE A 93 5.37 -3.02 -2.45
N LEU A 94 4.72 -3.85 -1.63
CA LEU A 94 4.49 -5.27 -1.96
C LEU A 94 3.60 -5.43 -3.19
N LEU A 95 2.51 -4.64 -3.28
CA LEU A 95 1.67 -4.58 -4.47
C LEU A 95 2.45 -4.10 -5.69
N MET A 96 3.27 -3.06 -5.54
CA MET A 96 4.10 -2.58 -6.64
C MET A 96 5.06 -3.67 -7.12
N ALA A 97 5.76 -4.34 -6.20
CA ALA A 97 6.68 -5.43 -6.54
C ALA A 97 5.94 -6.59 -7.23
N ALA A 98 4.81 -7.05 -6.70
CA ALA A 98 4.06 -8.14 -7.29
C ALA A 98 3.50 -7.79 -8.68
N LEU A 99 2.90 -6.61 -8.86
CA LEU A 99 2.38 -6.17 -10.15
C LEU A 99 3.51 -5.90 -11.15
N HIS A 100 4.60 -5.29 -10.70
CA HIS A 100 5.75 -4.99 -11.55
C HIS A 100 6.48 -6.25 -12.01
N TYR A 101 6.81 -7.16 -11.10
CA TYR A 101 7.57 -8.37 -11.43
C TYR A 101 6.72 -9.47 -12.09
N LEU A 102 5.48 -9.71 -11.63
CA LEU A 102 4.66 -10.81 -12.15
C LEU A 102 3.90 -10.40 -13.42
N MET A 103 3.32 -9.21 -13.42
CA MET A 103 2.53 -8.72 -14.56
C MET A 103 3.37 -7.94 -15.58
N LYS A 104 4.62 -7.57 -15.26
CA LYS A 104 5.53 -6.80 -16.14
C LYS A 104 4.95 -5.46 -16.58
N LEU A 105 4.09 -4.88 -15.74
CA LEU A 105 3.41 -3.62 -16.00
C LEU A 105 4.34 -2.42 -15.79
N ASN A 106 4.12 -1.37 -16.58
CA ASN A 106 4.74 -0.07 -16.36
C ASN A 106 4.29 0.52 -15.02
N LEU A 107 5.17 1.30 -14.37
CA LEU A 107 4.96 1.93 -13.06
C LEU A 107 3.65 2.75 -12.98
N VAL A 108 3.22 3.37 -14.08
CA VAL A 108 1.97 4.11 -14.15
C VAL A 108 0.75 3.19 -13.92
N TYR A 109 0.67 2.07 -14.66
CA TYR A 109 -0.41 1.08 -14.51
C TYR A 109 -0.33 0.37 -13.16
N VAL A 110 0.89 0.03 -12.71
CA VAL A 110 1.11 -0.54 -11.38
C VAL A 110 0.54 0.36 -10.30
N ASN A 111 0.85 1.66 -10.35
CA ASN A 111 0.38 2.61 -9.34
C ASN A 111 -1.15 2.78 -9.39
N MET A 112 -1.73 2.80 -10.58
CA MET A 112 -3.19 2.84 -10.77
C MET A 112 -3.87 1.62 -10.12
N HIS A 113 -3.43 0.41 -10.46
CA HIS A 113 -3.99 -0.82 -9.86
C HIS A 113 -3.77 -0.86 -8.35
N LYS A 114 -2.57 -0.49 -7.87
CA LYS A 114 -2.23 -0.44 -6.45
C LYS A 114 -3.23 0.41 -5.67
N VAL A 115 -3.49 1.65 -6.11
CA VAL A 115 -4.42 2.55 -5.40
C VAL A 115 -5.83 1.98 -5.38
N PHE A 116 -6.30 1.43 -6.50
CA PHE A 116 -7.63 0.84 -6.59
C PHE A 116 -7.77 -0.40 -5.68
N ILE A 117 -6.81 -1.32 -5.72
CA ILE A 117 -6.80 -2.53 -4.89
C ILE A 117 -6.79 -2.17 -3.40
N VAL A 118 -5.92 -1.24 -3.01
CA VAL A 118 -5.85 -0.76 -1.62
C VAL A 118 -7.19 -0.20 -1.16
N LEU A 119 -7.83 0.63 -1.98
CA LEU A 119 -9.15 1.17 -1.64
C LEU A 119 -10.19 0.06 -1.41
N VAL A 120 -10.22 -0.94 -2.30
CA VAL A 120 -11.22 -2.01 -2.25
C VAL A 120 -11.05 -2.91 -1.03
N PHE A 121 -9.83 -3.35 -0.70
CA PHE A 121 -9.64 -4.25 0.46
C PHE A 121 -9.61 -3.51 1.80
N THR A 122 -9.28 -2.22 1.83
CA THR A 122 -9.27 -1.43 3.08
C THR A 122 -10.69 -1.25 3.63
N PHE A 123 -11.69 -1.15 2.76
CA PHE A 123 -13.09 -0.98 3.17
C PHE A 123 -13.61 -2.13 4.06
N PRO A 124 -13.54 -3.42 3.66
CA PRO A 124 -13.94 -4.53 4.51
C PRO A 124 -13.02 -4.71 5.73
N ALA A 125 -11.71 -4.43 5.60
CA ALA A 125 -10.80 -4.48 6.75
C ALA A 125 -11.24 -3.48 7.83
N LEU A 126 -11.50 -2.23 7.45
CA LEU A 126 -12.00 -1.19 8.36
C LEU A 126 -13.32 -1.60 9.01
N LEU A 127 -14.27 -2.16 8.26
CA LEU A 127 -15.54 -2.63 8.81
C LEU A 127 -15.32 -3.69 9.91
N ILE A 128 -14.40 -4.64 9.71
CA ILE A 128 -14.07 -5.65 10.71
C ILE A 128 -13.51 -5.02 11.98
N PHE A 129 -12.58 -4.07 11.87
CA PHE A 129 -12.06 -3.35 13.03
C PHE A 129 -13.15 -2.53 13.76
N VAL A 130 -14.07 -1.91 13.01
CA VAL A 130 -15.22 -1.18 13.57
C VAL A 130 -16.15 -2.12 14.32
N PHE A 131 -16.57 -3.23 13.72
CA PHE A 131 -17.50 -4.19 14.34
C PHE A 131 -16.92 -4.89 15.57
N THR A 132 -15.60 -4.98 15.66
CA THR A 132 -14.91 -5.63 16.78
C THR A 132 -14.57 -4.66 17.91
N GLY A 133 -14.91 -3.37 17.78
CA GLY A 133 -14.69 -2.36 18.81
C GLY A 133 -13.23 -1.90 18.95
N ASN A 134 -12.34 -2.27 18.01
CA ASN A 134 -10.91 -1.97 18.08
C ASN A 134 -10.54 -0.61 17.44
N VAL A 135 -11.55 0.24 17.15
CA VAL A 135 -11.34 1.55 16.54
C VAL A 135 -11.54 2.65 17.57
N ASN A 136 -10.46 3.37 17.88
CA ASN A 136 -10.57 4.65 18.56
C ASN A 136 -10.95 5.72 17.52
N TRP A 137 -12.21 6.14 17.53
CA TRP A 137 -12.76 7.10 16.57
C TRP A 137 -12.06 8.47 16.61
N GLY A 138 -11.63 8.93 17.79
CA GLY A 138 -10.92 10.21 17.91
C GLY A 138 -9.59 10.20 17.16
N PHE A 139 -8.74 9.21 17.46
CA PHE A 139 -7.46 9.05 16.76
C PHE A 139 -7.66 8.66 15.29
N GLY A 140 -8.62 7.77 15.01
CA GLY A 140 -8.91 7.30 13.66
C GLY A 140 -9.37 8.41 12.72
N LEU A 141 -10.31 9.26 13.14
CA LEU A 141 -10.81 10.37 12.33
C LEU A 141 -9.74 11.46 12.14
N SER A 142 -8.98 11.79 13.19
CA SER A 142 -7.85 12.74 13.08
C SER A 142 -6.80 12.24 12.09
N LEU A 143 -6.44 10.96 12.17
CA LEU A 143 -5.51 10.32 11.24
C LEU A 143 -6.07 10.30 9.81
N ALA A 144 -7.35 9.96 9.63
CA ALA A 144 -8.00 9.95 8.32
C ALA A 144 -8.02 11.34 7.68
N ALA A 145 -8.39 12.37 8.45
CA ALA A 145 -8.41 13.76 7.99
C ALA A 145 -7.00 14.24 7.61
N GLY A 146 -5.99 13.96 8.45
CA GLY A 146 -4.59 14.31 8.16
C GLY A 146 -4.07 13.65 6.89
N ASN A 147 -4.32 12.34 6.72
CA ASN A 147 -3.93 11.61 5.51
C ASN A 147 -4.65 12.14 4.25
N ALA A 148 -5.96 12.39 4.34
CA ALA A 148 -6.73 12.90 3.20
C ALA A 148 -6.29 14.31 2.78
N LEU A 149 -6.11 15.22 3.74
CA LEU A 149 -5.65 16.59 3.47
C LEU A 149 -4.23 16.60 2.91
N GLY A 150 -3.32 15.84 3.52
CA GLY A 150 -1.93 15.71 3.05
C GLY A 150 -1.86 15.14 1.64
N ALA A 151 -2.61 14.07 1.34
CA ALA A 151 -2.67 13.49 0.01
C ALA A 151 -3.26 14.46 -1.03
N TRP A 152 -4.32 15.19 -0.68
CA TRP A 152 -4.94 16.16 -1.59
C TRP A 152 -3.99 17.32 -1.92
N TRP A 153 -3.35 17.90 -0.91
CA TRP A 153 -2.37 18.97 -1.11
C TRP A 153 -1.16 18.48 -1.92
N ALA A 154 -0.63 17.30 -1.59
CA ALA A 154 0.49 16.70 -2.33
C ALA A 154 0.14 16.48 -3.81
N ALA A 155 -1.04 15.93 -4.11
CA ALA A 155 -1.50 15.74 -5.49
C ALA A 155 -1.63 17.08 -6.24
N LYS A 156 -2.25 18.08 -5.59
CA LYS A 156 -2.45 19.41 -6.20
C LYS A 156 -1.12 20.14 -6.46
N ILE A 157 -0.19 20.07 -5.52
CA ILE A 157 1.14 20.68 -5.63
C ILE A 157 1.97 19.96 -6.70
N SER A 158 1.90 18.62 -6.74
CA SER A 158 2.61 17.81 -7.74
C SER A 158 2.22 18.21 -9.17
N ILE A 159 0.92 18.36 -9.43
CA ILE A 159 0.41 18.77 -10.75
C ILE A 159 0.76 20.23 -11.07
N LYS A 160 0.70 21.14 -10.08
CA LYS A 160 0.85 22.58 -10.33
C LYS A 160 2.30 23.07 -10.37
N LYS A 161 3.20 22.50 -9.56
CA LYS A 161 4.57 23.02 -9.35
C LYS A 161 5.68 22.07 -9.80
N GLY A 162 5.34 20.89 -10.31
CA GLY A 162 6.30 19.92 -10.82
C GLY A 162 7.14 19.22 -9.73
N GLU A 163 8.04 18.35 -10.17
CA GLU A 163 8.77 17.40 -9.31
C GLU A 163 9.76 18.07 -8.34
N GLY A 164 10.31 19.23 -8.69
CA GLY A 164 11.31 19.94 -7.87
C GLY A 164 10.78 20.36 -6.50
N VAL A 165 9.54 20.84 -6.43
CA VAL A 165 8.90 21.22 -5.15
C VAL A 165 8.65 20.00 -4.26
N ILE A 166 8.30 18.86 -4.87
CA ILE A 166 8.10 17.60 -4.14
C ILE A 166 9.42 17.18 -3.48
N LYS A 167 10.55 17.26 -4.22
CA LYS A 167 11.88 16.91 -3.70
C LYS A 167 12.27 17.77 -2.49
N ILE A 168 12.00 19.08 -2.53
CA ILE A 168 12.27 19.99 -1.43
C ILE A 168 11.42 19.63 -0.19
N ILE A 169 10.11 19.41 -0.37
CA ILE A 169 9.23 19.01 0.74
C ILE A 169 9.69 17.67 1.34
N LEU A 170 10.07 16.72 0.49
CA LEU A 170 10.58 15.42 0.92
C LEU A 170 11.86 15.56 1.74
N PHE A 171 12.79 16.40 1.28
CA PHE A 171 14.04 16.70 1.98
C PHE A 171 13.77 17.30 3.37
N ILE A 172 12.88 18.30 3.45
CA ILE A 172 12.49 18.92 4.73
C ILE A 172 11.86 17.88 5.67
N ALA A 173 10.96 17.04 5.18
CA ALA A 173 10.32 16.01 5.98
C ALA A 173 11.35 15.00 6.54
N ILE A 174 12.29 14.54 5.72
CA ILE A 174 13.38 13.64 6.14
C ILE A 174 14.28 14.32 7.16
N PHE A 175 14.62 15.60 6.95
CA PHE A 175 15.45 16.37 7.86
C PHE A 175 14.80 16.51 9.24
N ILE A 176 13.50 16.84 9.29
CA ILE A 176 12.74 16.93 10.55
C ILE A 176 12.68 15.57 11.25
N MET A 177 12.43 14.48 10.51
CA MET A 177 12.43 13.13 11.08
C MET A 177 13.80 12.76 11.66
N ALA A 178 14.90 13.12 11.00
CA ALA A 178 16.25 12.88 11.49
C ALA A 178 16.53 13.64 12.80
N LEU A 179 16.17 14.93 12.87
CA LEU A 179 16.33 15.73 14.09
C LEU A 179 15.52 15.16 15.26
N LYS A 180 14.28 14.72 15.01
CA LYS A 180 13.45 14.07 16.03
C LYS A 180 14.06 12.76 16.51
N LEU A 181 14.58 11.94 15.61
CA LEU A 181 15.23 10.67 15.96
C LEU A 181 16.51 10.88 16.79
N LEU A 182 17.20 11.99 16.55
CA LEU A 182 18.36 12.43 17.34
C LEU A 182 17.97 13.11 18.66
N ASN A 183 16.69 13.11 19.04
CA ASN A 183 16.18 13.74 20.27
C ASN A 183 16.52 15.24 20.39
N VAL A 184 16.64 15.94 19.26
CA VAL A 184 16.88 17.39 19.25
C VAL A 184 15.64 18.16 19.74
N PHE A 185 14.46 17.54 19.71
CA PHE A 185 13.20 18.00 20.29
C PHE A 185 12.22 16.84 20.52
#